data_AF-A0AAD9DIU9-F1
#
_entry.id   AF-A0AAD9DIU9-F1
#
_cell.length_a   1.000
_cell.length_b   1.000
_cell.length_c   1.000
_cell.angle_alpha   90.00
_cell.angle_beta   90.00
_cell.angle_gamma   90.00
#
_symmetry.space_group_name_H-M   'P 1'
#
loop_
_entity.id
_entity.type
_entity.pdbx_description
1 polymer ?
#
loop_
_entity_poly.entity_id
_entity_poly.type
_entity_poly.pdbx_seq_one_letter_code
_entity_poly.pdbx_strand_id
1 'polypeptide(L)'
;MNADAESDKMMYCASCGTPEVDDVKLKDCAACKLVKYCGVQCQKDHRPQHKRDCKKRAAELRDEILFKQPESSHLGDCPICCLPLRIDATESTMMSCCCKLICDGCEYANKIREMNEKLDHQCPFCRHPVPKSQEEGNRNIMKRVEANDPAAMRHMGRERWGEGDYDGAFEYWTKAAGLGNIDSHYQLSVMYRDGLGVEKD
;
A
#
# COMPACT_ATOMS: atom_id res chain seq x y z
N MET A 1 -41.80 -1.83 -2.64
CA MET A 1 -41.83 -0.38 -2.90
C MET A 1 -40.48 0.14 -2.41
N ASN A 2 -39.51 0.55 -3.22
CA ASN A 2 -39.42 0.82 -4.65
C ASN A 2 -38.12 0.23 -5.17
N ALA A 3 -38.17 -0.36 -6.37
CA ALA A 3 -37.00 -0.63 -7.16
C ALA A 3 -36.39 0.72 -7.57
N ASP A 4 -35.07 0.83 -7.41
CA ASP A 4 -34.29 1.91 -7.98
C ASP A 4 -34.46 1.90 -9.49
N ALA A 5 -35.35 2.77 -9.98
CA ALA A 5 -35.39 3.13 -11.39
C ALA A 5 -34.15 4.00 -11.65
N GLU A 6 -33.02 3.37 -11.93
CA GLU A 6 -31.93 4.02 -12.64
C GLU A 6 -32.52 4.57 -13.95
N SER A 7 -32.81 5.86 -13.98
CA SER A 7 -33.12 6.53 -15.23
C SER A 7 -31.89 6.37 -16.11
N ASP A 8 -32.01 5.57 -17.17
CA ASP A 8 -31.06 5.49 -18.26
C ASP A 8 -30.89 6.92 -18.79
N LYS A 9 -29.87 7.65 -18.30
CA LYS A 9 -29.60 9.02 -18.73
C LYS A 9 -29.12 8.92 -20.16
N MET A 10 -30.04 9.07 -21.11
CA MET A 10 -29.71 9.15 -22.53
C MET A 10 -28.59 10.18 -22.71
N MET A 11 -27.45 9.72 -23.21
CA MET A 11 -26.27 10.55 -23.39
C MET A 11 -26.36 11.28 -24.73
N TYR A 12 -25.81 12.49 -24.82
CA TYR A 12 -25.89 13.29 -26.03
C TYR A 12 -24.51 13.76 -26.47
N CYS A 13 -24.30 13.88 -27.78
CA CYS A 13 -23.13 14.54 -28.33
C CYS A 13 -23.09 15.99 -27.84
N ALA A 14 -22.01 16.39 -27.17
CA ALA A 14 -21.87 17.72 -26.59
C ALA A 14 -21.84 18.86 -27.63
N SER A 15 -21.67 18.54 -28.92
CA SER A 15 -21.67 19.53 -30.00
C SER A 15 -23.01 19.65 -30.72
N CYS A 16 -23.62 18.53 -31.11
CA CYS A 16 -24.80 18.52 -31.99
C CYS A 16 -26.07 18.00 -31.32
N GLY A 17 -25.99 17.53 -30.08
CA GLY A 17 -27.13 17.02 -29.34
C GLY A 17 -27.66 15.67 -29.85
N THR A 18 -26.95 14.97 -30.74
CA THR A 18 -27.35 13.63 -31.19
C THR A 18 -27.33 12.66 -29.99
N PRO A 19 -28.42 11.95 -29.71
CA PRO A 19 -28.45 10.97 -28.63
C PRO A 19 -27.60 9.74 -28.96
N GLU A 20 -27.05 9.12 -27.92
CA GLU A 20 -26.47 7.78 -27.96
C GLU A 20 -27.64 6.78 -28.05
N VAL A 21 -27.80 6.21 -29.25
CA VAL A 21 -28.77 5.16 -29.59
C VAL A 21 -28.01 3.99 -30.23
N ASP A 22 -28.65 2.84 -30.44
CA ASP A 22 -27.98 1.61 -30.89
C ASP A 22 -27.03 1.81 -32.11
N ASP A 23 -27.41 2.68 -33.05
CA ASP A 23 -26.64 2.98 -34.26
C ASP A 23 -25.57 4.08 -34.09
N VAL A 24 -25.55 4.83 -32.98
CA VAL A 24 -24.67 5.98 -32.74
C VAL A 24 -23.94 5.83 -31.41
N LYS A 25 -22.69 5.36 -31.47
CA LYS A 25 -21.79 5.29 -30.30
C LYS A 25 -21.04 6.60 -30.09
N LEU A 26 -21.21 7.22 -28.93
CA LEU A 26 -20.49 8.44 -28.58
C LEU A 26 -19.12 8.08 -27.96
N LYS A 27 -18.11 8.90 -28.24
CA LYS A 27 -16.75 8.75 -27.70
C LYS A 27 -16.43 9.84 -26.71
N ASP A 28 -15.87 9.47 -25.56
CA ASP A 28 -15.41 10.44 -24.56
C ASP A 28 -14.31 11.35 -25.12
N CYS A 29 -14.32 12.60 -24.68
CA CYS A 29 -13.17 13.47 -24.82
C CYS A 29 -11.95 12.82 -24.14
N ALA A 30 -10.94 12.48 -24.92
CA ALA A 30 -9.77 11.75 -24.43
C ALA A 30 -9.04 12.42 -23.26
N ALA A 31 -9.07 13.76 -23.18
CA ALA A 31 -8.38 14.53 -22.15
C ALA A 31 -9.17 14.66 -20.84
N CYS A 32 -10.46 15.02 -20.90
CA CYS A 32 -11.23 15.38 -19.71
C CYS A 32 -12.27 14.35 -19.29
N LYS A 33 -12.65 13.41 -20.16
CA LYS A 33 -13.69 12.38 -19.91
C LYS A 33 -15.07 12.91 -19.49
N LEU A 34 -15.32 14.23 -19.56
CA LEU A 34 -16.59 14.84 -19.12
C LEU A 34 -17.67 14.91 -20.19
N VAL A 35 -17.27 14.93 -21.47
CA VAL A 35 -18.17 15.13 -22.59
C VAL A 35 -17.91 14.07 -23.64
N LYS A 36 -18.97 13.70 -24.38
CA LYS A 36 -18.90 12.72 -25.46
C LYS A 36 -19.22 13.35 -26.82
N TYR A 37 -18.70 12.74 -27.89
CA TYR A 37 -18.91 13.18 -29.27
C TYR A 37 -19.26 12.01 -30.18
N CYS A 38 -20.17 12.23 -31.14
CA CYS A 38 -20.47 11.25 -32.19
C CYS A 38 -19.35 11.14 -33.24
N GLY A 39 -18.41 12.09 -33.26
CA GLY A 39 -17.28 12.06 -34.19
C GLY A 39 -16.25 13.17 -33.97
N VAL A 40 -15.14 13.06 -34.69
CA VAL A 40 -14.01 14.00 -34.62
C VAL A 40 -14.41 15.41 -35.04
N GLN A 41 -15.35 15.55 -35.98
CA GLN A 41 -15.83 16.86 -36.43
C GLN A 41 -16.53 17.61 -35.28
N CYS A 42 -17.51 16.99 -34.63
CA CYS A 42 -18.17 17.54 -33.45
C CYS A 42 -17.21 17.87 -32.31
N GLN A 43 -16.16 17.07 -32.12
CA GLN A 43 -15.11 17.38 -31.13
C GLN A 43 -14.31 18.64 -31.48
N LYS A 44 -14.00 18.86 -32.78
CA LYS A 44 -13.31 20.07 -33.26
C LYS A 44 -14.22 21.29 -33.14
N ASP A 45 -15.49 21.15 -33.51
CA ASP A 45 -16.47 22.24 -33.51
C ASP A 45 -16.77 22.74 -32.08
N HIS A 46 -16.86 21.83 -31.11
CA HIS A 46 -17.07 22.18 -29.70
C HIS A 46 -15.78 22.62 -28.96
N ARG A 47 -14.59 22.42 -29.57
CA ARG A 47 -13.29 22.75 -28.95
C ARG A 47 -13.21 24.19 -28.43
N PRO A 48 -13.66 25.24 -29.15
CA PRO A 48 -13.56 26.63 -28.68
C PRO A 48 -14.31 26.88 -27.38
N GLN A 49 -15.51 26.32 -27.21
CA GLN A 49 -16.32 26.47 -25.99
C GLN A 49 -15.79 25.59 -24.85
N HIS A 50 -15.33 24.38 -25.19
CA HIS A 50 -14.93 23.37 -24.21
C HIS A 50 -13.48 23.48 -23.69
N LYS A 51 -12.56 24.11 -24.43
CA LYS A 51 -11.11 24.03 -24.19
C LYS A 51 -10.69 24.41 -22.77
N ARG A 52 -11.33 25.43 -22.17
CA ARG A 52 -11.00 25.88 -20.81
C ARG A 52 -11.33 24.81 -19.78
N ASP A 53 -12.57 24.33 -19.80
CA ASP A 53 -13.05 23.31 -18.86
C ASP A 53 -12.37 21.96 -19.08
N CYS A 54 -12.09 21.63 -20.36
CA CYS A 54 -11.32 20.45 -20.74
C CYS A 54 -9.95 20.45 -20.07
N LYS A 55 -9.21 21.57 -20.12
CA LYS A 55 -7.90 21.69 -19.49
C LYS A 55 -7.96 21.60 -17.98
N LYS A 56 -8.95 22.26 -17.36
CA LYS A 56 -9.14 22.23 -15.90
C LYS A 56 -9.37 20.79 -15.44
N ARG A 57 -10.31 20.08 -16.06
CA ARG A 57 -10.61 18.68 -15.71
C ARG A 57 -9.44 17.74 -16.01
N ALA A 58 -8.74 17.94 -17.11
CA ALA A 58 -7.56 17.12 -17.42
C ALA A 58 -6.47 17.28 -16.34
N ALA A 59 -6.31 18.48 -15.77
CA ALA A 59 -5.42 18.69 -14.63
C ALA A 59 -5.93 17.98 -13.36
N GLU A 60 -7.22 18.09 -13.05
CA GLU A 60 -7.84 17.38 -11.91
C GLU A 60 -7.68 15.86 -12.03
N LEU A 61 -7.92 15.28 -13.20
CA LEU A 61 -7.72 13.84 -13.45
C LEU A 61 -6.26 13.43 -13.29
N ARG A 62 -5.32 14.28 -13.73
CA ARG A 62 -3.90 14.03 -13.54
C ARG A 62 -3.53 14.03 -12.06
N ASP A 63 -4.04 14.99 -11.30
CA ASP A 63 -3.80 15.08 -9.87
C ASP A 63 -4.44 13.89 -9.12
N GLU A 64 -5.65 13.50 -9.50
CA GLU A 64 -6.33 12.30 -8.96
C GLU A 64 -5.48 11.05 -9.17
N ILE A 65 -4.94 10.83 -10.37
CA ILE A 65 -4.04 9.70 -10.65
C ILE A 65 -2.75 9.79 -9.84
N LEU A 66 -2.18 11.00 -9.70
CA LEU A 66 -0.92 11.21 -9.00
C LEU A 66 -1.03 10.98 -7.49
N PHE A 67 -2.17 11.34 -6.88
CA PHE A 67 -2.41 11.26 -5.44
C PHE A 67 -3.28 10.07 -5.02
N LYS A 68 -3.80 9.27 -5.95
CA LYS A 68 -4.51 8.04 -5.65
C LYS A 68 -3.57 7.13 -4.87
N GLN A 69 -3.96 6.80 -3.64
CA GLN A 69 -3.23 5.85 -2.82
C GLN A 69 -3.27 4.46 -3.48
N PRO A 70 -2.14 3.73 -3.51
CA PRO A 70 -2.13 2.38 -4.05
C PRO A 70 -3.02 1.47 -3.21
N GLU A 71 -3.67 0.51 -3.87
CA GLU A 71 -4.59 -0.43 -3.21
C GLU A 71 -3.86 -1.46 -2.33
N SER A 72 -2.53 -1.53 -2.43
CA SER A 72 -1.68 -2.43 -1.64
C SER A 72 -0.27 -1.85 -1.51
N SER A 73 0.46 -2.26 -0.47
CA SER A 73 1.91 -2.02 -0.35
C SER A 73 2.67 -3.35 -0.23
N HIS A 74 3.97 -3.34 -0.48
CA HIS A 74 4.83 -4.52 -0.29
C HIS A 74 4.93 -4.96 1.18
N LEU A 75 4.54 -4.07 2.11
CA LEU A 75 4.44 -4.38 3.54
C LEU A 75 3.15 -5.15 3.87
N GLY A 76 2.20 -5.20 2.93
CA GLY A 76 0.90 -5.83 3.10
C GLY A 76 -0.10 -4.95 3.84
N ASP A 77 -1.16 -5.57 4.34
CA ASP A 77 -2.22 -4.89 5.06
C ASP A 77 -2.06 -5.04 6.57
N CYS A 78 -2.51 -4.04 7.32
CA CYS A 78 -2.60 -4.14 8.76
C CYS A 78 -3.61 -5.24 9.13
N PRO A 79 -3.25 -6.25 9.93
CA PRO A 79 -4.12 -7.37 10.23
C PRO A 79 -5.29 -7.03 11.19
N ILE A 80 -5.41 -5.77 11.61
CA ILE A 80 -6.48 -5.27 12.48
C ILE A 80 -7.55 -4.52 11.69
N CYS A 81 -7.12 -3.54 10.88
CA CYS A 81 -8.06 -2.72 10.09
C CYS A 81 -8.16 -3.12 8.62
N CYS A 82 -7.33 -4.06 8.16
CA CYS A 82 -7.26 -4.52 6.77
C CYS A 82 -7.00 -3.40 5.76
N LEU A 83 -6.40 -2.30 6.20
CA LEU A 83 -5.94 -1.22 5.33
C LEU A 83 -4.47 -1.44 4.95
N PRO A 84 -4.04 -1.06 3.73
CA PRO A 84 -2.65 -1.12 3.32
C PRO A 84 -1.74 -0.40 4.32
N LEU A 85 -0.67 -1.07 4.74
CA LEU A 85 0.36 -0.44 5.56
C LEU A 85 1.04 0.65 4.74
N ARG A 86 1.24 1.82 5.37
CA ARG A 86 1.94 2.94 4.73
C ARG A 86 3.37 2.52 4.41
N ILE A 87 3.91 3.03 3.30
CA ILE A 87 5.29 2.76 2.88
C ILE A 87 6.29 3.34 3.89
N ASP A 88 5.90 4.40 4.61
CA ASP A 88 6.70 4.96 5.68
C ASP A 88 6.83 3.95 6.83
N ALA A 89 8.06 3.50 7.07
CA ALA A 89 8.38 2.49 8.07
C ALA A 89 8.10 2.99 9.51
N THR A 90 8.00 4.30 9.74
CA THR A 90 7.69 4.85 11.07
C THR A 90 6.21 4.86 11.41
N GLU A 91 5.34 4.43 10.49
CA GLU A 91 3.88 4.41 10.67
C GLU A 91 3.33 3.01 10.96
N SER A 92 4.22 2.06 11.25
CA SER A 92 3.85 0.71 11.66
C SER A 92 4.86 0.09 12.62
N THR A 93 4.34 -0.68 13.57
CA THR A 93 5.14 -1.39 14.57
C THR A 93 5.08 -2.89 14.33
N MET A 94 6.26 -3.55 14.30
CA MET A 94 6.35 -5.00 14.32
C MET A 94 6.23 -5.53 15.75
N MET A 95 5.30 -6.44 15.99
CA MET A 95 5.09 -7.07 17.29
C MET A 95 6.01 -8.28 17.47
N SER A 96 6.92 -8.26 18.46
CA SER A 96 7.93 -9.32 18.66
C SER A 96 7.35 -10.72 18.92
N CYS A 97 6.14 -10.81 19.48
CA CYS A 97 5.48 -12.08 19.80
C CYS A 97 4.96 -12.85 18.58
N CYS A 98 4.56 -12.16 17.51
CA CYS A 98 3.92 -12.78 16.33
C CYS A 98 4.48 -12.28 14.99
N CYS A 99 5.45 -11.36 15.03
CA CYS A 99 6.09 -10.71 13.89
C CYS A 99 5.10 -10.05 12.89
N LYS A 100 3.91 -9.69 13.36
CA LYS A 100 2.95 -8.91 12.57
C LYS A 100 3.30 -7.43 12.63
N LEU A 101 3.28 -6.78 11.46
CA LEU A 101 3.30 -5.32 11.36
C LEU A 101 1.88 -4.81 11.58
N ILE A 102 1.72 -3.91 12.55
CA ILE A 102 0.45 -3.26 12.89
C ILE A 102 0.60 -1.78 12.61
N CYS A 103 -0.35 -1.15 11.93
CA CYS A 103 -0.30 0.30 11.75
C CYS A 103 -0.42 1.02 13.09
N ASP A 104 0.27 2.15 13.22
CA ASP A 104 0.34 2.89 14.48
C ASP A 104 -1.02 3.37 14.96
N GLY A 105 -1.95 3.63 14.04
CA GLY A 105 -3.34 3.94 14.38
C GLY A 105 -4.03 2.82 15.16
N CYS A 106 -3.84 1.56 14.76
CA CYS A 106 -4.40 0.41 15.47
C CYS A 106 -3.65 0.12 16.77
N GLU A 107 -2.32 0.30 16.82
CA GLU A 107 -1.55 0.19 18.05
C GLU A 107 -1.97 1.25 19.08
N TYR A 108 -2.12 2.49 18.63
CA TYR A 108 -2.55 3.62 19.46
C TYR A 108 -3.97 3.44 19.98
N ALA A 109 -4.91 3.01 19.13
CA ALA A 109 -6.27 2.68 19.54
C ALA A 109 -6.30 1.57 20.60
N ASN A 110 -5.42 0.57 20.48
CA ASN A 110 -5.27 -0.48 21.48
C ASN A 110 -4.76 0.07 22.82
N LYS A 111 -3.73 0.93 22.79
CA LYS A 111 -3.20 1.62 23.98
C LYS A 111 -4.27 2.46 24.68
N ILE A 112 -5.08 3.21 23.94
CA ILE A 112 -6.20 3.99 24.51
C ILE A 112 -7.19 3.07 25.24
N ARG A 113 -7.59 1.96 24.62
CA ARG A 113 -8.52 1.00 25.25
C ARG A 113 -7.93 0.47 26.56
N GLU A 114 -6.68 0.03 26.53
CA GLU A 114 -5.99 -0.52 27.69
C GLU A 114 -5.86 0.50 28.82
N MET A 115 -5.56 1.77 28.51
CA MET A 115 -5.52 2.85 29.51
C MET A 115 -6.88 3.09 30.16
N ASN A 116 -7.96 3.13 29.37
CA ASN A 116 -9.31 3.35 29.87
C ASN A 116 -9.79 2.20 30.77
N GLU A 117 -9.45 0.97 30.38
CA GLU A 117 -9.84 -0.26 31.09
C GLU A 117 -8.82 -0.67 32.18
N LYS A 118 -7.73 0.08 32.34
CA LYS A 118 -6.62 -0.21 33.27
C LYS A 118 -6.03 -1.62 33.06
N LEU A 119 -5.85 -2.00 31.80
CA LEU A 119 -5.24 -3.27 31.41
C LEU A 119 -3.74 -3.11 31.16
N ASP A 120 -3.00 -4.21 31.28
CA ASP A 120 -1.62 -4.29 30.85
C ASP A 120 -1.51 -4.17 29.32
N HIS A 121 -0.41 -3.60 28.83
CA HIS A 121 -0.17 -3.44 27.40
C HIS A 121 0.09 -4.78 26.72
N GLN A 122 -0.73 -5.10 25.71
CA GLN A 122 -0.66 -6.35 24.97
C GLN A 122 -0.58 -6.11 23.46
N CYS A 123 -0.08 -7.10 22.74
CA CYS A 123 -0.11 -7.11 21.28
C CYS A 123 -1.55 -6.94 20.77
N PRO A 124 -1.84 -5.94 19.91
CA PRO A 124 -3.18 -5.72 19.39
C PRO A 124 -3.75 -6.92 18.61
N PHE A 125 -2.88 -7.75 18.03
CA PHE A 125 -3.25 -8.89 17.20
C PHE A 125 -3.44 -10.18 18.01
N CYS A 126 -2.40 -10.67 18.67
CA CYS A 126 -2.46 -11.97 19.36
C CYS A 126 -2.68 -11.87 20.88
N ARG A 127 -2.83 -10.65 21.42
CA ARG A 127 -3.04 -10.39 22.87
C ARG A 127 -1.93 -10.87 23.79
N HIS A 128 -0.79 -11.30 23.25
CA HIS A 128 0.37 -11.63 24.07
C HIS A 128 0.90 -10.37 24.78
N PRO A 129 1.30 -10.45 26.06
CA PRO A 129 1.91 -9.32 26.76
C PRO A 129 3.13 -8.78 26.00
N VAL A 130 3.28 -7.46 25.96
CA VAL A 130 4.47 -6.83 25.38
C VAL A 130 5.68 -7.15 26.28
N PRO A 131 6.84 -7.49 25.69
CA PRO A 131 8.04 -7.82 26.46
C PRO A 131 8.46 -6.65 27.36
N LYS A 132 8.90 -6.97 28.58
CA LYS A 132 9.36 -5.98 29.57
C LYS A 132 10.83 -5.60 29.42
N SER A 133 11.58 -6.35 28.61
CA SER A 133 12.99 -6.11 28.33
C SER A 133 13.34 -6.48 26.88
N GLN A 134 14.47 -5.95 26.40
CA GLN A 134 15.01 -6.29 25.09
C GLN A 134 15.28 -7.80 24.97
N GLU A 135 15.82 -8.43 26.02
CA GLU A 135 16.09 -9.87 26.02
C GLU A 135 14.82 -10.71 25.85
N GLU A 136 13.71 -10.31 26.48
CA GLU A 136 12.43 -10.96 26.28
C GLU A 136 11.90 -10.76 24.85
N GLY A 137 12.06 -9.55 24.31
CA GLY A 137 11.78 -9.25 22.90
C GLY A 137 12.56 -10.15 21.96
N ASN A 138 13.88 -10.25 22.15
CA ASN A 138 14.76 -11.09 21.34
C ASN A 138 14.40 -12.57 21.44
N ARG A 139 14.08 -13.07 22.65
CA ARG A 139 13.59 -14.45 22.82
C ARG A 139 12.30 -14.72 22.05
N ASN A 140 11.37 -13.76 22.03
CA ASN A 140 10.14 -13.89 21.27
C ASN A 140 10.41 -13.93 19.76
N ILE A 141 11.31 -13.08 19.27
CA ILE A 141 11.71 -13.04 17.86
C ILE A 141 12.42 -14.34 17.46
N MET A 142 13.33 -14.87 18.29
CA MET A 142 14.03 -16.12 17.99
C MET A 142 13.09 -17.33 17.88
N LYS A 143 12.04 -17.39 18.72
CA LYS A 143 10.97 -18.41 18.54
C LYS A 143 10.29 -18.30 17.17
N ARG A 144 10.14 -17.09 16.63
CA ARG A 144 9.57 -16.86 15.29
C ARG A 144 10.56 -17.21 14.18
N VAL A 145 11.86 -16.96 14.38
CA VAL A 145 12.93 -17.42 13.48
C VAL A 145 12.93 -18.96 13.38
N GLU A 146 12.87 -19.66 14.52
CA GLU A 146 12.78 -21.12 14.57
C GLU A 146 11.52 -21.66 13.85
N ALA A 147 10.45 -20.89 13.85
CA ALA A 147 9.21 -21.18 13.13
C ALA A 147 9.25 -20.79 11.63
N ASN A 148 10.41 -20.42 11.10
CA ASN A 148 10.60 -19.95 9.72
C ASN A 148 9.74 -18.73 9.36
N ASP A 149 9.55 -17.81 10.30
CA ASP A 149 8.85 -16.55 10.01
C ASP A 149 9.78 -15.60 9.22
N PRO A 150 9.42 -15.24 7.96
CA PRO A 150 10.27 -14.38 7.14
C PRO A 150 10.43 -12.96 7.70
N ALA A 151 9.44 -12.43 8.41
CA ALA A 151 9.54 -11.10 9.02
C ALA A 151 10.49 -11.10 10.22
N ALA A 152 10.50 -12.19 11.00
CA ALA A 152 11.46 -12.39 12.08
C ALA A 152 12.89 -12.47 11.55
N MET A 153 13.12 -13.27 10.50
CA MET A 153 14.44 -13.39 9.86
C MET A 153 14.89 -12.06 9.25
N ARG A 154 13.99 -11.32 8.56
CA ARG A 154 14.27 -9.97 8.06
C ARG A 154 14.74 -9.04 9.17
N HIS A 155 14.07 -9.07 10.31
CA HIS A 155 14.42 -8.26 11.47
C HIS A 155 15.80 -8.64 12.01
N MET A 156 16.07 -9.94 12.20
CA MET A 156 17.39 -10.39 12.65
C MET A 156 18.51 -9.96 11.68
N GLY A 157 18.29 -10.02 10.38
CA GLY A 157 19.26 -9.53 9.41
C GLY A 157 19.55 -8.04 9.55
N ARG A 158 18.54 -7.21 9.87
CA ARG A 158 18.76 -5.78 10.16
C ARG A 158 19.57 -5.55 11.45
N GLU A 159 19.31 -6.34 12.49
CA GLU A 159 20.08 -6.26 13.74
C GLU A 159 21.56 -6.60 13.48
N ARG A 160 21.84 -7.72 12.79
CA ARG A 160 23.21 -8.11 12.42
C ARG A 160 23.91 -7.06 11.58
N TRP A 161 23.19 -6.47 10.61
CA TRP A 161 23.71 -5.37 9.82
C TRP A 161 24.10 -4.16 10.68
N GLY A 162 23.25 -3.77 11.64
CA GLY A 162 23.52 -2.67 12.56
C GLY A 162 24.71 -2.94 13.49
N GLU A 163 24.97 -4.21 13.81
CA GLU A 163 26.15 -4.68 14.55
C GLU A 163 27.43 -4.71 13.69
N GLY A 164 27.32 -4.53 12.37
CA GLY A 164 28.43 -4.69 11.42
C GLY A 164 28.74 -6.15 11.04
N ASP A 165 27.92 -7.10 11.47
CA ASP A 165 27.97 -8.51 11.09
C ASP A 165 27.26 -8.71 9.74
N TYR A 166 27.94 -8.35 8.66
CA TYR A 166 27.39 -8.46 7.30
C TYR A 166 27.17 -9.92 6.88
N ASP A 167 28.04 -10.84 7.29
CA ASP A 167 27.87 -12.27 6.96
C ASP A 167 26.61 -12.83 7.61
N GLY A 168 26.39 -12.54 8.90
CA GLY A 168 25.16 -12.90 9.61
C GLY A 168 23.92 -12.24 9.00
N ALA A 169 24.01 -10.97 8.61
CA ALA A 169 22.91 -10.27 7.92
C ALA A 169 22.55 -10.95 6.59
N PHE A 170 23.56 -11.31 5.80
CA PHE A 170 23.39 -12.01 4.53
C PHE A 170 22.69 -13.35 4.71
N GLU A 171 23.09 -14.15 5.70
CA GLU A 171 22.45 -15.45 5.97
C GLU A 171 20.97 -15.31 6.32
N TYR A 172 20.63 -14.38 7.21
CA TYR A 172 19.24 -14.17 7.63
C TYR A 172 18.38 -13.64 6.47
N TRP A 173 18.88 -12.65 5.73
CA TRP A 173 18.14 -12.11 4.59
C TRP A 173 18.03 -13.10 3.44
N THR A 174 19.02 -13.95 3.21
CA THR A 174 18.93 -15.05 2.21
C THR A 174 17.81 -16.02 2.56
N LYS A 175 17.71 -16.45 3.82
CA LYS A 175 16.62 -17.33 4.29
C LYS A 175 15.26 -16.65 4.16
N ALA A 176 15.14 -15.39 4.60
CA ALA A 176 13.90 -14.62 4.50
C ALA A 176 13.46 -14.40 3.04
N ALA A 177 14.40 -14.07 2.16
CA ALA A 177 14.16 -13.91 0.72
C ALA A 177 13.70 -15.22 0.07
N GLY A 178 14.32 -16.36 0.43
CA GLY A 178 13.88 -17.69 0.00
C GLY A 178 12.43 -18.03 0.40
N LEU A 179 11.89 -17.36 1.41
CA LEU A 179 10.50 -17.46 1.86
C LEU A 179 9.60 -16.35 1.27
N GLY A 180 10.07 -15.58 0.29
CA GLY A 180 9.31 -14.55 -0.42
C GLY A 180 9.33 -13.16 0.22
N ASN A 181 10.23 -12.89 1.18
CA ASN A 181 10.32 -11.56 1.78
C ASN A 181 10.97 -10.54 0.83
N ILE A 182 10.16 -9.65 0.25
CA ILE A 182 10.60 -8.65 -0.75
C ILE A 182 11.66 -7.70 -0.18
N ASP A 183 11.49 -7.24 1.06
CA ASP A 183 12.48 -6.37 1.70
C ASP A 183 13.84 -7.03 1.83
N SER A 184 13.88 -8.33 2.14
CA SER A 184 15.13 -9.07 2.24
C SER A 184 15.81 -9.22 0.88
N HIS A 185 15.04 -9.42 -0.20
CA HIS A 185 15.58 -9.34 -1.57
C HIS A 185 16.22 -7.97 -1.86
N TYR A 186 15.53 -6.90 -1.49
CA TYR A 186 16.07 -5.55 -1.65
C TYR A 186 17.37 -5.38 -0.85
N GLN A 187 17.42 -5.80 0.42
CA GLN A 187 18.64 -5.69 1.22
C GLN A 187 19.79 -6.50 0.61
N LEU A 188 19.56 -7.74 0.17
CA LEU A 188 20.58 -8.54 -0.51
C LEU A 188 21.11 -7.84 -1.76
N SER A 189 20.25 -7.16 -2.55
CA SER A 189 20.70 -6.39 -3.72
C SER A 189 21.65 -5.25 -3.35
N VAL A 190 21.43 -4.61 -2.18
CA VAL A 190 22.34 -3.59 -1.65
C VAL A 190 23.67 -4.23 -1.25
N MET A 191 23.65 -5.41 -0.61
CA MET A 191 24.87 -6.13 -0.24
C MET A 191 25.74 -6.47 -1.45
N TYR A 192 25.15 -7.02 -2.52
CA TYR A 192 25.86 -7.31 -3.76
C TYR A 192 26.39 -6.04 -4.44
N ARG A 193 25.57 -4.99 -4.56
CA ARG A 193 26.00 -3.72 -5.18
C ARG A 193 27.22 -3.11 -4.46
N ASP A 194 27.25 -3.19 -3.14
CA ASP A 194 28.24 -2.51 -2.31
C ASP A 194 29.40 -3.44 -1.88
N GLY A 195 29.30 -4.76 -2.10
CA GLY A 195 30.31 -5.75 -1.73
C GLY A 195 30.41 -5.97 -0.22
N LEU A 196 29.28 -5.91 0.50
CA LEU A 196 29.22 -6.03 1.96
C LEU A 196 28.87 -7.47 2.36
N GLY A 197 29.83 -8.21 2.93
CA GLY A 197 29.66 -9.63 3.28
C GLY A 197 29.56 -10.59 2.08
N VAL A 198 29.62 -10.07 0.86
CA VAL A 198 29.61 -10.83 -0.40
C VAL A 198 30.47 -10.17 -1.46
N GLU A 199 30.89 -10.96 -2.46
CA GLU A 199 31.55 -10.42 -3.65
C GLU A 199 30.58 -9.53 -4.42
N LYS A 200 31.12 -8.42 -4.95
CA LYS A 200 30.33 -7.43 -5.67
C LYS A 200 29.94 -7.96 -7.05
N ASP A 201 28.66 -7.82 -7.39
CA ASP A 201 28.04 -8.16 -8.69
C ASP A 201 27.11 -7.04 -9.15
#